data_AF-A0A823FQ37-F1
#
_entry.id   AF-A0A823FQ37-F1
#
_cell.length_a   1.000
_cell.length_b   1.000
_cell.length_c   1.000
_cell.angle_alpha   90.00
_cell.angle_beta   90.00
_cell.angle_gamma   90.00
#
_symmetry.space_group_name_H-M   'P 1'
#
loop_
_entity.id
_entity.type
_entity.pdbx_description
1 polymer ?
#
loop_
_entity_poly.entity_id
_entity_poly.type
_entity_poly.pdbx_seq_one_letter_code
_entity_poly.pdbx_strand_id
1 'polypeptide(L)'
;MRFLKIIGHAVGAISCLMVLPSFVIAITSAILSFNPLYITYFFTSPYARAVAVAEESGWGSGFNILLINYGAYLIAFGYTFFAIVKIYSWYQIAKEVKK
;
A
#
# COMPACT_ATOMS: atom_id res chain seq x y z
N MET A 1 11.18 -13.98 18.77
CA MET A 1 10.85 -12.53 18.72
C MET A 1 11.54 -11.77 17.58
N ARG A 2 12.86 -11.90 17.36
CA ARG A 2 13.55 -11.22 16.22
C ARG A 2 13.03 -11.64 14.85
N PHE A 3 12.78 -12.93 14.64
CA PHE A 3 12.28 -13.47 13.38
C PHE A 3 10.92 -12.89 12.96
N LEU A 4 9.95 -12.80 13.88
CA LEU A 4 8.64 -12.17 13.61
C LEU A 4 8.77 -10.70 13.20
N LYS A 5 9.70 -9.95 13.79
CA LYS A 5 9.97 -8.56 13.39
C LYS A 5 10.47 -8.48 11.94
N ILE A 6 11.38 -9.39 11.56
CA ILE A 6 11.91 -9.46 10.19
C ILE A 6 10.78 -9.78 9.20
N ILE A 7 9.94 -10.76 9.51
CA ILE A 7 8.78 -11.10 8.66
C ILE A 7 7.85 -9.89 8.53
N GLY A 8 7.51 -9.22 9.64
CA GLY A 8 6.66 -8.03 9.60
C GLY A 8 7.22 -6.92 8.70
N HIS A 9 8.54 -6.67 8.76
CA HIS A 9 9.20 -5.72 7.87
C HIS A 9 9.17 -6.18 6.40
N ALA A 10 9.42 -7.46 6.13
CA ALA A 10 9.38 -7.99 4.77
C ALA A 10 7.98 -7.87 4.16
N VAL A 11 6.95 -8.29 4.89
CA VAL A 11 5.55 -8.19 4.46
C VAL A 11 5.17 -6.73 4.23
N GLY A 12 5.50 -5.83 5.18
CA GLY A 12 5.24 -4.40 5.04
C GLY A 12 5.92 -3.76 3.83
N ALA A 13 7.19 -4.10 3.59
CA ALA A 13 7.95 -3.60 2.45
C ALA A 13 7.39 -4.11 1.11
N ILE A 14 7.07 -5.40 1.02
CA ILE A 14 6.48 -6.01 -0.18
C ILE A 14 5.11 -5.36 -0.47
N SER A 15 4.26 -5.21 0.54
CA SER A 15 2.98 -4.52 0.38
C SER A 15 3.17 -3.08 -0.11
N CYS A 16 4.15 -2.35 0.42
CA CYS A 16 4.46 -1.00 -0.08
C CYS A 16 4.92 -1.00 -1.55
N LEU A 17 5.77 -1.95 -1.95
CA LEU A 17 6.22 -2.07 -3.34
C LEU A 17 5.09 -2.41 -4.31
N MET A 18 4.08 -3.16 -3.86
CA MET A 18 2.90 -3.46 -4.68
C MET A 18 1.96 -2.25 -4.83
N VAL A 19 1.88 -1.40 -3.81
CA VAL A 19 0.84 -0.35 -3.71
C VAL A 19 1.36 1.02 -4.14
N LEU A 20 2.55 1.42 -3.69
CA LEU A 20 3.09 2.77 -3.90
C LEU A 20 3.27 3.16 -5.37
N PRO A 21 3.80 2.31 -6.28
CA PRO A 21 3.93 2.69 -7.68
C PRO A 21 2.58 3.04 -8.31
N SER A 22 1.56 2.22 -8.04
CA SER A 22 0.19 2.43 -8.51
C SER A 22 -0.41 3.72 -7.95
N PHE A 23 -0.14 4.01 -6.67
CA PHE A 23 -0.61 5.23 -6.00
C PHE A 23 0.04 6.49 -6.59
N VAL A 24 1.35 6.46 -6.82
CA VAL A 24 2.09 7.58 -7.44
C VAL A 24 1.58 7.86 -8.84
N ILE A 25 1.35 6.81 -9.66
CA ILE A 25 0.77 6.96 -11.00
C ILE A 25 -0.63 7.59 -10.92
N ALA A 26 -1.47 7.15 -9.98
CA ALA A 26 -2.83 7.65 -9.83
C ALA A 26 -2.86 9.14 -9.44
N ILE A 27 -2.03 9.56 -8.48
CA ILE A 27 -1.88 10.97 -8.10
C ILE A 27 -1.35 11.78 -9.27
N THR A 28 -0.29 11.30 -9.93
CA THR A 28 0.34 12.00 -11.04
C THR A 28 -0.65 12.20 -12.19
N SER A 29 -1.39 11.15 -12.55
CA SER A 29 -2.45 11.20 -13.56
C SER A 29 -3.55 12.17 -13.17
N ALA A 30 -3.99 12.15 -11.91
CA ALA A 30 -5.04 13.06 -11.43
C ALA A 30 -4.63 14.54 -11.50
N ILE A 31 -3.37 14.85 -11.17
CA ILE A 31 -2.83 16.20 -11.24
C ILE A 31 -2.70 16.64 -12.70
N LEU A 32 -2.05 15.83 -13.55
CA LEU A 32 -1.77 16.20 -14.94
C LEU A 32 -3.04 16.38 -15.77
N SER A 33 -4.08 15.62 -15.47
CA SER A 33 -5.38 15.69 -16.16
C SER A 33 -6.41 16.59 -15.48
N PHE A 34 -6.09 17.16 -14.31
CA PHE A 34 -7.04 17.84 -13.43
C PHE A 34 -8.33 17.03 -13.18
N ASN A 35 -8.21 15.71 -13.06
CA ASN A 35 -9.34 14.80 -12.91
C ASN A 35 -9.16 13.87 -11.70
N PRO A 36 -9.97 14.04 -10.63
CA PRO A 36 -9.84 13.22 -9.42
C PRO A 36 -10.27 11.76 -9.61
N LEU A 37 -10.93 11.40 -10.72
CA LEU A 37 -11.33 10.02 -11.01
C LEU A 37 -10.13 9.06 -11.07
N TYR A 38 -8.94 9.53 -11.47
CA TYR A 38 -7.74 8.70 -11.48
C TYR A 38 -7.32 8.21 -10.09
N ILE A 39 -7.59 8.99 -9.04
CA ILE A 39 -7.40 8.55 -7.64
C ILE A 39 -8.45 7.50 -7.29
N THR A 40 -9.69 7.67 -7.74
CA THR A 40 -10.76 6.70 -7.51
C THR A 40 -10.43 5.34 -8.13
N TYR A 41 -9.88 5.33 -9.35
CA TYR A 41 -9.46 4.09 -10.02
C TYR A 41 -8.39 3.31 -9.25
N PHE A 42 -7.49 3.99 -8.54
CA PHE A 42 -6.55 3.31 -7.66
C PHE A 42 -7.27 2.48 -6.59
N PHE A 43 -8.26 3.08 -5.91
CA PHE A 43 -9.02 2.41 -4.86
C PHE A 43 -9.99 1.33 -5.36
N THR A 44 -10.50 1.47 -6.59
CA THR A 44 -11.44 0.49 -7.19
C THR A 44 -10.73 -0.59 -8.00
N SER A 45 -9.45 -0.42 -8.36
CA SER A 45 -8.71 -1.41 -9.16
C SER A 45 -8.64 -2.82 -8.55
N PRO A 46 -8.56 -3.03 -7.22
CA PRO A 46 -8.60 -4.37 -6.65
C PRO A 46 -9.93 -5.06 -6.89
N TYR A 47 -11.03 -4.31 -6.79
CA TYR A 47 -12.37 -4.82 -7.05
C TYR A 47 -12.54 -5.20 -8.52
N ALA A 48 -12.12 -4.34 -9.46
CA ALA A 48 -12.19 -4.66 -10.89
C ALA A 48 -11.40 -5.94 -11.24
N ARG A 49 -10.21 -6.12 -10.65
CA ARG A 49 -9.42 -7.35 -10.81
C ARG A 49 -10.11 -8.57 -10.21
N ALA A 50 -10.72 -8.43 -9.04
CA ALA A 50 -11.47 -9.50 -8.41
C ALA A 50 -12.68 -9.94 -9.24
N VAL A 51 -13.40 -9.00 -9.85
CA VAL A 51 -14.51 -9.29 -10.77
C VAL A 51 -14.03 -10.07 -11.99
N ALA A 52 -12.95 -9.62 -12.65
CA ALA A 52 -12.38 -10.33 -13.79
C ALA A 52 -11.99 -11.78 -13.44
N VAL A 53 -11.35 -12.00 -12.29
CA VAL A 53 -11.01 -13.36 -11.83
C VAL A 53 -12.27 -14.17 -11.45
N ALA A 54 -13.29 -13.52 -10.92
CA ALA A 54 -14.56 -14.19 -10.60
C ALA A 54 -15.28 -14.67 -11.86
N GLU A 55 -15.20 -13.92 -12.97
CA GLU A 55 -15.77 -14.30 -14.26
C GLU A 55 -15.05 -15.52 -14.87
N GLU A 56 -13.73 -15.63 -14.70
CA GLU A 56 -12.93 -16.72 -15.25
C GLU A 56 -12.91 -17.98 -14.36
N SER A 57 -12.82 -17.81 -13.04
CA SER A 57 -12.49 -18.87 -12.08
C SER A 57 -13.48 -18.96 -10.90
N GLY A 58 -14.58 -18.21 -10.95
CA GLY A 58 -15.61 -18.19 -9.93
C GLY A 58 -15.31 -17.27 -8.74
N TRP A 59 -16.37 -16.89 -8.01
CA TRP A 59 -16.31 -15.92 -6.91
C TRP A 59 -15.40 -16.31 -5.74
N GLY A 60 -15.13 -17.60 -5.53
CA GLY A 60 -14.16 -18.05 -4.52
C GLY A 60 -12.75 -17.54 -4.81
N SER A 61 -12.29 -17.62 -6.07
CA SER A 61 -10.99 -17.09 -6.49
C SER A 61 -10.99 -15.56 -6.51
N GLY A 62 -12.07 -14.94 -7.01
CA GLY A 62 -12.23 -13.48 -7.00
C GLY A 62 -12.15 -12.89 -5.59
N PHE A 63 -12.77 -13.51 -4.60
CA PHE A 63 -12.71 -13.05 -3.21
C PHE A 63 -11.30 -13.13 -2.62
N ASN A 64 -10.54 -14.19 -2.93
CA ASN A 64 -9.14 -14.30 -2.51
C ASN A 64 -8.29 -13.16 -3.09
N ILE A 65 -8.46 -12.85 -4.38
CA ILE A 65 -7.76 -11.73 -5.02
C ILE A 65 -8.13 -10.41 -4.36
N LEU A 66 -9.42 -10.20 -4.07
CA LEU A 66 -9.91 -9.01 -3.41
C LEU A 66 -9.25 -8.83 -2.02
N LEU A 67 -9.25 -9.89 -1.21
CA LEU A 67 -8.63 -9.89 0.12
C LEU A 67 -7.12 -9.63 0.07
N ILE A 68 -6.40 -10.26 -0.85
CA ILE A 68 -4.94 -10.08 -0.98
C ILE A 68 -4.62 -8.63 -1.36
N ASN A 69 -5.33 -8.07 -2.34
CA ASN A 69 -5.04 -6.72 -2.83
C ASN A 69 -5.43 -5.66 -1.79
N TYR A 70 -6.64 -5.69 -1.23
CA TYR A 70 -7.03 -4.74 -0.18
C TYR A 70 -6.25 -4.95 1.11
N GLY A 71 -5.89 -6.19 1.45
CA GLY A 71 -5.00 -6.49 2.57
C GLY A 71 -3.62 -5.83 2.39
N ALA A 72 -3.04 -5.90 1.19
CA ALA A 72 -1.80 -5.20 0.88
C ALA A 72 -1.93 -3.68 1.02
N TYR A 73 -3.07 -3.08 0.67
CA TYR A 73 -3.31 -1.64 0.84
C TYR A 73 -3.28 -1.25 2.32
N LEU A 74 -3.97 -2.00 3.17
CA LEU A 74 -4.02 -1.76 4.62
C LEU A 74 -2.64 -1.94 5.27
N ILE A 75 -1.93 -3.00 4.91
CA ILE A 75 -0.59 -3.28 5.41
C ILE A 75 0.39 -2.18 4.97
N ALA A 76 0.35 -1.78 3.70
CA ALA A 76 1.19 -0.71 3.18
C ALA A 76 0.93 0.60 3.94
N PHE A 77 -0.33 0.98 4.14
CA PHE A 77 -0.69 2.17 4.90
C PHE A 77 -0.13 2.13 6.33
N GLY A 78 -0.38 1.04 7.07
CA GLY A 78 0.11 0.88 8.44
C GLY A 78 1.65 0.90 8.52
N TYR A 79 2.31 0.25 7.56
CA TYR A 79 3.76 0.19 7.51
C TYR A 79 4.40 1.54 7.14
N THR A 80 3.81 2.28 6.21
CA THR A 80 4.24 3.65 5.89
C THR A 80 4.09 4.56 7.10
N PHE A 81 2.97 4.50 7.81
CA PHE A 81 2.78 5.28 9.05
C PHE A 81 3.84 4.94 10.11
N PHE A 82 4.07 3.64 10.34
CA PHE A 82 5.13 3.17 11.23
C PHE A 82 6.51 3.69 10.82
N ALA A 83 6.83 3.66 9.52
CA ALA A 83 8.10 4.16 9.00
C ALA A 83 8.25 5.67 9.23
N ILE A 84 7.21 6.46 9.00
CA ILE A 84 7.20 7.91 9.25
C ILE A 84 7.49 8.22 10.72
N VAL A 85 6.80 7.56 11.66
CA VAL A 85 7.03 7.75 13.10
C VAL A 85 8.48 7.44 13.47
N LYS A 86 9.05 6.38 12.90
CA LYS A 86 10.44 5.98 13.16
C LYS A 86 11.45 6.99 12.62
N ILE A 87 11.23 7.47 11.40
CA ILE A 87 12.07 8.51 10.77
C ILE A 87 12.00 9.80 11.59
N TYR A 88 10.82 10.20 12.04
CA TYR A 88 10.64 11.39 12.88
C TYR A 88 11.38 11.25 14.21
N SER A 89 11.30 10.08 14.85
CA SER A 89 12.05 9.79 16.08
C SER A 89 13.56 9.93 15.88
N TRP A 90 14.11 9.38 14.80
CA TRP A 90 15.53 9.54 14.47
C TRP A 90 15.93 10.99 14.19
N TYR A 91 15.06 11.75 13.54
CA TYR A 91 15.29 13.18 13.30
C TYR A 91 15.37 13.97 14.61
N GLN A 92 14.49 13.69 15.59
CA GLN A 92 14.54 14.35 16.91
C GLN A 92 15.86 14.04 17.64
N ILE A 93 16.27 12.77 17.67
CA ILE A 93 17.53 12.35 18.30
C ILE A 93 18.72 13.06 17.64
N ALA A 94 18.77 13.09 16.31
CA ALA A 94 19.85 13.77 15.58
C ALA A 94 19.88 15.28 15.83
N LYS A 95 18.74 15.90 16.09
CA LYS A 95 18.62 17.33 16.43
C LYS A 95 19.12 17.62 17.85
N GLU A 96 18.86 16.73 18.80
CA GLU A 96 19.33 16.84 20.19
C GLU A 96 20.85 16.69 20.30
N VAL A 97 21.45 15.75 19.56
CA VAL A 97 22.91 15.54 19.56
C VAL A 97 23.70 16.72 18.96
N LYS A 98 23.05 17.57 18.15
CA LYS A 98 23.66 18.78 17.56
C LYS A 98 23.53 20.04 18.43
N LYS A 99 22.80 19.97 19.55
CA LYS A 99 22.73 21.05 20.55
C LYS A 99 23.77 20.83 21.64
#